data_AF-K9VGH3-F1
#
_entry.id   AF-K9VGH3-F1
#
_cell.length_a   1.000
_cell.length_b   1.000
_cell.length_c   1.000
_cell.angle_alpha   90.00
_cell.angle_beta   90.00
_cell.angle_gamma   90.00
#
_symmetry.space_group_name_H-M   'P 1'
#
loop_
_entity.id
_entity.type
_entity.pdbx_description
1 polymer ?
#
loop_
_entity_poly.entity_id
_entity_poly.type
_entity_poly.pdbx_seq_one_letter_code
_entity_poly.pdbx_strand_id
1 'polypeptide(L)' 'MVANSNFLYPQTRYYGEVKPENLVFNANLQEFSQRVGYISSLTSNGKISVEQAFTQIQTLWEQVEKSKKQLGIGENPFSA' A
#
# COMPACT_ATOMS: atom_id res chain seq x y z
N MET A 1 -21.87 -6.22 7.34
CA MET A 1 -22.23 -5.10 6.44
C MET A 1 -21.03 -4.86 5.54
N VAL A 2 -21.14 -5.14 4.24
CA VAL A 2 -20.07 -4.81 3.28
C VAL A 2 -20.12 -3.30 3.08
N ALA A 3 -19.06 -2.59 3.47
CA ALA A 3 -18.98 -1.16 3.25
C ALA A 3 -19.03 -0.89 1.73
N ASN A 4 -19.95 -0.01 1.33
CA ASN A 4 -20.38 0.25 -0.05
C ASN A 4 -19.27 0.88 -0.95
N SER A 5 -18.08 1.08 -0.41
CA SER A 5 -16.89 1.61 -1.09
C SER A 5 -15.93 0.53 -1.59
N ASN A 6 -16.09 -0.75 -1.20
CA ASN A 6 -15.17 -1.82 -1.60
C ASN A 6 -15.13 -2.09 -3.13
N PHE A 7 -16.12 -1.65 -3.90
CA PHE A 7 -16.10 -1.81 -5.37
C PHE A 7 -15.01 -0.96 -6.04
N LEU A 8 -14.65 0.18 -5.44
CA LEU A 8 -13.60 1.06 -5.92
C LEU A 8 -12.20 0.54 -5.58
N TYR A 9 -12.13 -0.44 -4.67
CA TYR A 9 -10.91 -0.99 -4.10
C TYR A 9 -10.94 -2.52 -4.16
N PRO A 10 -10.90 -3.13 -5.35
CA PRO A 10 -10.86 -4.58 -5.45
C PRO A 10 -9.61 -5.09 -4.73
N GLN A 11 -9.84 -5.89 -3.68
CA GLN A 11 -8.76 -6.58 -2.99
C GLN A 11 -8.46 -7.88 -3.72
N THR A 12 -7.20 -8.07 -4.08
CA THR A 12 -6.74 -9.32 -4.68
C THR A 12 -6.42 -10.31 -3.57
N ARG A 13 -6.66 -11.60 -3.83
CA ARG A 13 -6.28 -12.64 -2.89
C ARG A 13 -4.75 -12.68 -2.78
N TYR A 14 -4.26 -12.88 -1.56
CA TYR A 14 -2.85 -13.13 -1.32
C TYR A 14 -2.54 -14.60 -1.61
N TYR A 15 -1.52 -14.86 -2.42
CA TYR A 15 -1.08 -16.20 -2.82
C TYR A 15 0.32 -16.56 -2.30
N GLY A 16 0.90 -15.72 -1.44
CA GLY A 16 2.20 -16.01 -0.81
C GLY A 16 2.06 -16.86 0.45
N GLU A 17 3.14 -16.97 1.21
CA GLU A 17 3.18 -17.73 2.45
C GLU A 17 2.21 -17.16 3.49
N VAL A 18 1.26 -17.98 3.95
CA VAL A 18 0.17 -17.55 4.84
C VAL A 18 0.69 -17.37 6.27
N LYS A 19 1.27 -16.20 6.53
CA LYS A 19 1.63 -15.69 7.86
C LYS A 19 0.82 -14.43 8.18
N PRO A 20 0.42 -14.18 9.44
CA PRO A 20 -0.34 -12.98 9.80
C PRO A 20 0.31 -11.68 9.30
N GLU A 21 1.61 -11.54 9.49
CA GLU A 21 2.40 -10.40 9.05
C GLU A 21 2.38 -10.22 7.52
N ASN A 22 2.44 -11.32 6.76
CA ASN A 22 2.38 -11.30 5.31
C ASN A 22 1.00 -10.87 4.81
N LEU A 23 -0.07 -11.33 5.45
CA LEU A 23 -1.43 -10.96 5.10
C LEU A 23 -1.69 -9.48 5.35
N VAL A 24 -1.26 -8.98 6.52
CA VAL A 24 -1.38 -7.55 6.88
C VAL A 24 -0.52 -6.69 5.94
N PHE A 25 0.73 -7.09 5.70
CA PHE A 25 1.60 -6.34 4.80
C PHE A 25 1.06 -6.31 3.37
N ASN A 26 0.51 -7.42 2.88
CA ASN A 26 -0.15 -7.46 1.58
C ASN A 26 -1.36 -6.52 1.52
N ALA A 27 -2.18 -6.44 2.56
CA ALA A 27 -3.29 -5.48 2.60
C ALA A 27 -2.79 -4.02 2.46
N ASN A 28 -1.70 -3.67 3.15
CA ASN A 28 -1.08 -2.35 3.06
C ASN A 28 -0.49 -2.07 1.67
N LEU A 29 0.10 -3.07 1.01
CA LEU A 29 0.58 -2.95 -0.37
C LEU A 29 -0.57 -2.74 -1.37
N GLN A 30 -1.70 -3.41 -1.16
CA GLN A 30 -2.88 -3.22 -2.01
C GLN A 30 -3.47 -1.81 -1.85
N GLU A 31 -3.56 -1.29 -0.62
CA GLU A 31 -3.98 0.10 -0.39
C GLU A 31 -3.00 1.09 -1.04
N PHE A 32 -1.69 0.89 -0.88
CA PHE A 32 -0.66 1.70 -1.53
C PHE A 32 -0.87 1.75 -3.05
N SER A 33 -0.99 0.59 -3.69
CA SER A 33 -1.17 0.50 -5.15
C SER A 33 -2.42 1.24 -5.62
N GLN A 34 -3.55 1.09 -4.91
CA GLN A 34 -4.79 1.77 -5.22
C GLN A 34 -4.65 3.30 -5.11
N ARG A 35 -4.06 3.79 -4.02
CA ARG A 35 -3.86 5.22 -3.80
C ARG A 35 -2.92 5.85 -4.82
N VAL A 36 -1.83 5.16 -5.17
CA VAL A 36 -0.94 5.60 -6.25
C VAL A 36 -1.72 5.72 -7.57
N GLY A 37 -2.56 4.73 -7.91
CA GLY A 37 -3.40 4.77 -9.11
C GLY A 37 -4.32 5.99 -9.14
N TYR A 38 -4.92 6.38 -8.01
CA TYR A 38 -5.74 7.59 -7.93
C TYR A 38 -4.92 8.87 -8.07
N ILE A 39 -3.78 8.96 -7.38
CA ILE A 39 -2.89 10.11 -7.51
C ILE A 39 -2.48 10.28 -8.97
N SER A 40 -2.03 9.21 -9.64
CA SER A 40 -1.69 9.23 -11.06
C SER A 40 -2.87 9.69 -11.92
N SER A 41 -4.08 9.19 -11.66
CA SER A 41 -5.28 9.58 -12.39
C SER A 41 -5.67 11.05 -12.17
N LEU A 42 -5.50 11.58 -10.96
CA LEU A 42 -5.74 12.98 -10.64
C LEU A 42 -4.73 13.88 -11.34
N THR A 43 -3.45 13.50 -11.35
CA THR A 43 -2.38 14.23 -12.05
C THR A 43 -2.62 14.24 -13.55
N SER A 44 -2.94 13.09 -14.15
CA SER A 44 -3.24 13.00 -15.59
C SER A 44 -4.44 13.86 -16.00
N ASN A 45 -5.43 14.02 -15.10
CA ASN A 45 -6.58 14.90 -15.32
C ASN A 45 -6.33 16.36 -14.88
N GLY A 46 -5.09 16.72 -14.54
CA GLY A 46 -4.68 18.08 -14.16
C GLY A 46 -5.26 18.59 -12.84
N LYS A 47 -5.75 17.69 -11.98
CA LYS A 47 -6.38 18.06 -10.69
C LYS A 47 -5.37 18.38 -9.60
N ILE A 48 -4.18 17.80 -9.70
CA ILE A 48 -3.03 18.05 -8.82
C ILE A 48 -1.77 18.16 -9.68
N SER A 49 -0.77 18.90 -9.20
CA SER A 49 0.50 19.04 -9.92
C SER A 49 1.34 17.76 -9.84
N VAL A 50 2.33 17.65 -10.74
CA VAL A 50 3.27 16.51 -10.74
C VAL A 50 4.10 16.49 -9.44
N GLU A 51 4.49 17.67 -8.94
CA GLU A 51 5.22 17.82 -7.68
C GLU A 51 4.38 17.36 -6.50
N GLN A 52 3.11 17.78 -6.43
CA GLN A 52 2.18 17.34 -5.39
C GLN A 52 1.96 15.82 -5.43
N ALA A 53 1.84 15.25 -6.63
CA ALA A 53 1.70 13.82 -6.82
C ALA A 53 2.94 13.06 -6.34
N PHE A 54 4.13 13.54 -6.69
CA PHE A 54 5.40 12.95 -6.28
C PHE A 54 5.53 12.96 -4.75
N THR A 55 5.28 14.09 -4.09
CA THR A 55 5.32 14.19 -2.62
C THR A 55 4.32 13.23 -1.96
N GLN A 56 3.09 13.14 -2.46
CA GLN A 56 2.09 12.24 -1.89
C GLN A 56 2.50 10.76 -2.05
N ILE A 57 3.03 10.36 -3.22
CA ILE A 57 3.50 9.00 -3.45
C ILE A 57 4.67 8.67 -2.53
N GLN A 58 5.60 9.61 -2.31
CA GLN A 58 6.71 9.43 -1.37
C GLN A 58 6.20 9.19 0.06
N THR A 59 5.24 9.99 0.53
CA THR A 59 4.62 9.79 1.85
C THR A 59 3.95 8.41 1.98
N LEU A 60 3.29 7.93 0.91
CA LEU A 60 2.70 6.59 0.90
C LEU A 60 3.76 5.49 0.94
N TRP A 61 4.90 5.68 0.26
CA TRP A 61 6.01 4.74 0.31
C TRP A 61 6.62 4.66 1.72
N GLU A 62 6.83 5.79 2.38
CA GLU A 62 7.33 5.83 3.76
C GLU A 62 6.41 5.07 4.73
N GLN A 63 5.08 5.09 4.49
CA GLN A 63 4.12 4.30 5.27
C GLN A 63 4.28 2.79 5.04
N VAL A 64 4.48 2.37 3.78
CA VAL A 64 4.76 0.96 3.44
C VAL A 64 6.05 0.49 4.10
N GLU A 65 7.12 1.29 4.03
CA GLU A 65 8.41 0.97 4.67
C GLU A 65 8.28 0.84 6.19
N LYS A 66 7.55 1.76 6.82
CA LYS A 66 7.26 1.69 8.26
C LYS A 66 6.48 0.43 8.61
N SER A 67 5.44 0.11 7.84
CA SER A 67 4.66 -1.11 8.04
C SER A 67 5.51 -2.37 7.92
N LYS A 68 6.40 -2.45 6.92
CA LYS A 68 7.30 -3.58 6.73
C LYS A 68 8.15 -3.83 7.98
N LYS A 69 8.76 -2.76 8.51
CA LYS A 69 9.58 -2.80 9.73
C LYS A 69 8.77 -3.23 10.96
N GLN A 70 7.60 -2.62 11.16
CA GLN A 70 6.73 -2.95 12.30
C GLN A 70 6.24 -4.39 12.30
N LEU A 71 6.10 -4.99 11.12
CA LEU A 71 5.68 -6.38 10.94
C LEU A 71 6.85 -7.37 10.93
N GLY A 72 8.10 -6.91 11.08
CA GLY A 72 9.29 -7.77 11.06
C GLY A 72 9.52 -8.49 9.73
N ILE A 73 8.96 -7.99 8.62
CA ILE A 73 9.01 -8.67 7.33
C ILE A 73 10.44 -8.65 6.79
N GLY A 74 11.03 -9.84 6.66
CA GLY A 74 12.41 -10.03 6.20
C GLY A 74 13.46 -9.78 7.28
N GLU A 75 13.05 -9.58 8.54
CA GLU A 75 13.95 -9.60 9.69
C GLU A 75 14.03 -11.03 10.23
N ASN A 76 15.24 -11.52 10.46
CA ASN A 76 15.46 -12.78 11.16
C ASN A 76 16.11 -12.45 12.51
N PRO A 77 15.35 -12.51 13.63
CA PRO A 77 15.84 -12.11 14.94
C PRO A 77 16.97 -13.00 15.48
N PHE A 78 17.27 -14.11 14.79
CA PHE A 78 18.33 -15.06 15.15
C PHE A 78 19.52 -15.03 14.16
N SER A 79 19.60 -14.04 13.27
CA SER A 79 20.78 -13.80 12.42
C SER A 79 21.78 -12.91 13.14
N ALA A 80 22.46 -13.47 14.15
CA ALA A 80 23.60 -12.85 14.82
C ALA A 80 24.75 -13.86 14.92
#